data_AF-A0A4Q5QE06-F1
#
_entry.id   AF-A0A4Q5QE06-F1
#
_cell.length_a   1.000
_cell.length_b   1.000
_cell.length_c   1.000
_cell.angle_alpha   90.00
_cell.angle_beta   90.00
_cell.angle_gamma   90.00
#
_symmetry.space_group_name_H-M   'P 1'
#
loop_
_entity.id
_entity.type
_entity.pdbx_description
1 polymer ?
#
loop_
_entity_poly.entity_id
_entity_poly.type
_entity_poly.pdbx_seq_one_letter_code
_entity_poly.pdbx_strand_id
1 'polypeptide(L)'
;LYDQSAPHGYEREAGTETHLRLLEHARHVRVNGDTSRGALAASRGMCEWKSFSKMELTKADDLTRIAGLGRAVREKVETFAGTVTGLAGLDPMSFPLLPGVGPDRLRRFVERDGRISDPTAGPIVRMPPNLPRPGHGIDFDVEADPLRKLMYVYGLWHVVGGEGRFVHFFAETADEAGEHEAFAEAISHFRKYRNAHWVHYSAYERTAYRALQQRHPMVREVEQIDLIIAAERCTDLYPIIAQHTDWPLSSYGIKSVVRACGFEWEDADPGSANCIEWYEGLVETDDTALRDHIVAHNRDDVIDSQVVGDALDELETTGMIAAFRRPAK
;
A
#
# COMPACT_ATOMS: atom_id res chain seq x y z
N LEU A 1 -26.14 0.27 -4.94
CA LEU A 1 -26.42 1.74 -4.82
C LEU A 1 -26.07 2.30 -3.45
N TYR A 2 -24.97 3.05 -3.35
CA TYR A 2 -24.48 3.67 -2.11
C TYR A 2 -25.30 4.88 -1.65
N ASP A 3 -25.48 5.03 -0.33
CA ASP A 3 -26.09 6.22 0.26
C ASP A 3 -25.09 7.39 0.32
N GLN A 4 -25.16 8.28 -0.67
CA GLN A 4 -24.33 9.49 -0.72
C GLN A 4 -24.76 10.57 0.29
N SER A 5 -25.90 10.41 0.96
CA SER A 5 -26.33 11.32 2.03
C SER A 5 -25.68 10.99 3.38
N ALA A 6 -25.14 9.78 3.52
CA ALA A 6 -24.41 9.38 4.71
C ALA A 6 -23.11 10.19 4.87
N PRO A 7 -22.69 10.51 6.10
CA PRO A 7 -21.43 11.18 6.36
C PRO A 7 -20.23 10.25 6.11
N HIS A 8 -19.25 10.74 5.34
CA HIS A 8 -18.06 10.00 4.94
C HIS A 8 -16.76 10.75 5.33
N GLY A 9 -15.66 10.00 5.43
CA GLY A 9 -14.31 10.57 5.65
C GLY A 9 -14.08 11.19 7.03
N TYR A 10 -12.92 11.85 7.18
CA TYR A 10 -12.49 12.48 8.43
C TYR A 10 -13.39 13.66 8.84
N GLU A 11 -13.85 14.43 7.86
CA GLU A 11 -14.71 15.61 8.06
C GLU A 11 -16.15 15.24 8.45
N ARG A 12 -16.54 13.95 8.31
CA ARG A 12 -17.90 13.45 8.56
C ARG A 12 -18.98 14.26 7.84
N GLU A 13 -18.68 14.66 6.61
CA GLU A 13 -19.55 15.42 5.72
C GLU A 13 -20.33 14.45 4.81
N ALA A 14 -21.57 14.79 4.44
CA ALA A 14 -22.34 14.00 3.49
C ALA A 14 -21.63 13.97 2.13
N GLY A 15 -21.59 12.81 1.48
CA GLY A 15 -20.94 12.65 0.18
C GLY A 15 -21.47 13.62 -0.89
N THR A 16 -22.77 13.91 -0.87
CA THR A 16 -23.40 14.91 -1.75
C THR A 16 -22.91 16.34 -1.48
N GLU A 17 -22.74 16.72 -0.22
CA GLU A 17 -22.25 18.04 0.16
C GLU A 17 -20.77 18.21 -0.22
N THR A 18 -19.94 17.20 0.10
CA THR A 18 -18.54 17.15 -0.35
C THR A 18 -18.44 17.25 -1.87
N HIS A 19 -19.28 16.53 -2.61
CA HIS A 19 -19.29 16.58 -4.08
C HIS A 19 -19.60 17.99 -4.60
N LEU A 20 -20.67 18.62 -4.10
CA LEU A 20 -21.07 19.96 -4.54
C LEU A 20 -20.00 21.01 -4.21
N ARG A 21 -19.41 20.95 -3.02
CA ARG A 21 -18.30 21.82 -2.60
C ARG A 21 -17.08 21.67 -3.50
N LEU A 22 -16.66 20.44 -3.79
CA LEU A 22 -15.54 20.17 -4.68
C LEU A 22 -15.83 20.60 -6.13
N LEU A 23 -17.07 20.43 -6.59
CA LEU A 23 -17.50 20.87 -7.92
C LEU A 23 -17.48 22.40 -8.05
N GLU A 24 -17.96 23.12 -7.02
CA GLU A 24 -17.89 24.58 -6.98
C GLU A 24 -16.44 25.07 -6.98
N HIS A 25 -15.58 24.46 -6.16
CA HIS A 25 -14.16 24.78 -6.15
C HIS A 25 -13.49 24.51 -7.52
N ALA A 26 -13.79 23.40 -8.18
CA ALA A 26 -13.28 23.10 -9.52
C ALA A 26 -13.75 24.13 -10.56
N ARG A 27 -15.00 24.61 -10.46
CA ARG A 27 -15.53 25.68 -11.32
C ARG A 27 -14.81 27.00 -11.06
N HIS A 28 -14.57 27.35 -9.80
CA HIS A 28 -13.82 28.55 -9.41
C HIS A 28 -12.41 28.54 -9.99
N VAL A 29 -11.68 27.44 -9.82
CA VAL A 29 -10.35 27.21 -10.41
C VAL A 29 -10.37 27.43 -11.92
N ARG A 30 -11.37 26.87 -12.61
CA ARG A 30 -11.51 27.01 -14.07
C ARG A 30 -11.79 28.45 -14.52
N VAL A 31 -12.57 29.22 -13.76
CA VAL A 31 -12.97 30.59 -14.12
C VAL A 31 -11.87 31.60 -13.79
N ASN A 32 -11.27 31.49 -12.59
CA ASN A 32 -10.34 32.47 -12.07
C ASN A 32 -8.87 32.18 -12.42
N GLY A 33 -8.59 30.98 -12.97
CA GLY A 33 -7.23 30.57 -13.30
C GLY A 33 -6.39 30.24 -12.07
N ASP A 34 -7.02 30.01 -10.91
CA ASP A 34 -6.32 29.53 -9.72
C ASP A 34 -5.67 28.17 -10.03
N THR A 35 -4.56 27.86 -9.35
CA THR A 35 -3.87 26.58 -9.53
C THR A 35 -4.01 25.73 -8.28
N SER A 36 -4.39 24.47 -8.47
CA SER A 36 -4.31 23.47 -7.40
C SER A 36 -2.94 22.80 -7.45
N ARG A 37 -2.22 22.78 -6.34
CA ARG A 37 -0.91 22.13 -6.29
C ARG A 37 -1.05 20.63 -6.03
N GLY A 38 -0.65 19.85 -7.01
CA GLY A 38 -0.56 18.40 -6.90
C GLY A 38 0.45 17.93 -5.85
N ALA A 39 0.44 16.63 -5.58
CA ALA A 39 1.50 15.91 -4.88
C ALA A 39 1.38 14.43 -5.25
N LEU A 40 2.50 13.73 -5.36
CA LEU A 40 2.47 12.28 -5.39
C LEU A 40 2.16 11.76 -3.99
N ALA A 41 1.13 10.92 -3.89
CA ALA A 41 0.66 10.34 -2.64
C ALA A 41 -0.01 9.00 -2.93
N ALA A 42 0.01 8.09 -1.96
CA ALA A 42 -0.64 6.78 -2.07
C ALA A 42 -2.15 6.90 -2.38
N SER A 43 -2.82 7.89 -1.78
CA SER A 43 -4.25 8.17 -2.02
C SER A 43 -4.60 8.59 -3.45
N ARG A 44 -3.62 8.86 -4.31
CA ARG A 44 -3.82 9.16 -5.73
C ARG A 44 -3.90 7.90 -6.61
N GLY A 45 -3.76 6.69 -6.05
CA GLY A 45 -3.83 5.44 -6.81
C GLY A 45 -5.12 5.31 -7.63
N MET A 46 -6.24 5.77 -7.08
CA MET A 46 -7.58 5.77 -7.69
C MET A 46 -7.90 7.09 -8.44
N CYS A 47 -6.92 7.95 -8.68
CA CYS A 47 -7.14 9.24 -9.33
C CYS A 47 -6.96 9.11 -10.84
N GLU A 48 -8.01 9.40 -11.61
CA GLU A 48 -7.96 9.47 -13.09
C GLU A 48 -6.85 10.40 -13.61
N TRP A 49 -6.53 11.45 -12.86
CA TRP A 49 -5.50 12.42 -13.20
C TRP A 49 -4.10 12.02 -12.72
N LYS A 50 -3.89 10.76 -12.29
CA LYS A 50 -2.60 10.28 -11.75
C LYS A 50 -1.45 10.48 -12.74
N SER A 51 -1.65 10.11 -14.00
CA SER A 51 -0.64 10.21 -15.06
C SER A 51 -0.30 11.66 -15.37
N PHE A 52 -1.33 12.51 -15.50
CA PHE A 52 -1.15 13.94 -15.73
C PHE A 52 -0.43 14.61 -14.55
N SER A 53 -0.86 14.32 -13.32
CA SER A 53 -0.22 14.85 -12.10
C SER A 53 1.24 14.42 -11.99
N LYS A 54 1.55 13.16 -12.30
CA LYS A 54 2.93 12.64 -12.28
C LYS A 54 3.81 13.36 -13.31
N MET A 55 3.29 13.58 -14.52
CA MET A 55 4.00 14.35 -15.55
C MET A 55 4.29 15.78 -15.08
N GLU A 56 3.29 16.51 -14.61
CA GLU A 56 3.45 17.90 -14.18
C GLU A 56 4.41 18.04 -12.99
N LEU A 57 4.29 17.16 -11.98
CA LEU A 57 5.20 17.16 -10.82
C LEU A 57 6.64 16.78 -11.21
N THR A 58 6.80 15.93 -12.23
CA THR A 58 8.13 15.60 -12.79
C THR A 58 8.75 16.81 -13.46
N LYS A 59 7.99 17.53 -14.31
CA LYS A 59 8.45 18.77 -14.95
C LYS A 59 8.78 19.86 -13.94
N ALA A 60 7.99 19.98 -12.87
CA ALA A 60 8.17 20.97 -11.82
C ALA A 60 9.31 20.65 -10.83
N ASP A 61 9.99 19.51 -11.03
CA ASP A 61 11.01 19.01 -10.11
C ASP A 61 10.52 18.92 -8.64
N ASP A 62 9.26 18.50 -8.47
CA ASP A 62 8.56 18.57 -7.19
C ASP A 62 9.10 17.56 -6.17
N LEU A 63 9.28 18.01 -4.93
CA LEU A 63 9.82 17.24 -3.82
C LEU A 63 9.05 15.95 -3.51
N THR A 64 7.74 15.89 -3.84
CA THR A 64 6.93 14.68 -3.60
C THR A 64 7.30 13.49 -4.47
N ARG A 65 8.23 13.67 -5.42
CA ARG A 65 8.84 12.58 -6.19
C ARG A 65 9.75 11.68 -5.36
N ILE A 66 10.18 12.11 -4.19
CA ILE A 66 11.03 11.33 -3.29
C ILE A 66 10.14 10.53 -2.34
N ALA A 67 10.27 9.19 -2.34
CA ALA A 67 9.51 8.33 -1.44
C ALA A 67 9.68 8.76 0.03
N GLY A 68 8.56 8.91 0.73
CA GLY A 68 8.50 9.38 2.12
C GLY A 68 8.49 10.90 2.30
N LEU A 69 8.61 11.69 1.23
CA LEU A 69 8.50 13.15 1.22
C LEU A 69 7.09 13.57 0.75
N GLY A 70 6.07 13.32 1.58
CA GLY A 70 4.69 13.72 1.28
C GLY A 70 4.42 15.23 1.45
N ARG A 71 3.18 15.67 1.17
CA ARG A 71 2.75 17.10 1.25
C ARG A 71 3.23 17.82 2.51
N ALA A 72 2.99 17.23 3.68
CA ALA A 72 3.34 17.84 4.97
C ALA A 72 4.85 18.00 5.18
N VAL A 73 5.68 17.15 4.56
CA VAL A 73 7.14 17.27 4.60
C VAL A 73 7.61 18.28 3.57
N ARG A 74 7.01 18.24 2.36
CA ARG A 74 7.29 19.20 1.29
C ARG A 74 7.11 20.64 1.77
N GLU A 75 5.99 20.96 2.40
CA GLU A 75 5.70 22.31 2.91
C GLU A 75 6.80 22.83 3.87
N LYS A 76 7.41 21.92 4.65
CA LYS A 76 8.53 22.28 5.55
C LYS A 76 9.83 22.46 4.79
N VAL A 77 10.15 21.55 3.86
CA VAL A 77 11.39 21.57 3.08
C VAL A 77 11.45 22.78 2.14
N GLU A 78 10.31 23.21 1.60
CA GLU A 78 10.19 24.35 0.69
C GLU A 78 10.61 25.69 1.30
N THR A 79 10.69 25.77 2.63
CA THR A 79 11.20 26.97 3.30
C THR A 79 12.68 27.24 3.00
N PHE A 80 13.43 26.25 2.49
CA PHE A 80 14.84 26.39 2.14
C PHE A 80 15.26 25.67 0.84
N ALA A 81 14.45 24.75 0.31
CA ALA A 81 14.66 24.14 -1.00
C ALA A 81 13.33 23.88 -1.71
N GLY A 82 13.07 24.59 -2.81
CA GLY A 82 11.80 24.50 -3.54
C GLY A 82 11.68 23.32 -4.51
N THR A 83 12.79 22.66 -4.84
CA THR A 83 12.85 21.56 -5.81
C THR A 83 13.73 20.43 -5.30
N VAL A 84 13.57 19.27 -5.90
CA VAL A 84 14.43 18.11 -5.65
C VAL A 84 15.91 18.45 -5.93
N THR A 85 16.21 19.08 -7.06
CA THR A 85 17.55 19.56 -7.40
C THR A 85 18.08 20.57 -6.37
N GLY A 86 17.23 21.49 -5.91
CA GLY A 86 17.59 22.47 -4.89
C GLY A 86 17.92 21.81 -3.55
N LEU A 87 17.17 20.77 -3.17
CA LEU A 87 17.43 19.99 -1.96
C LEU A 87 18.76 19.23 -2.05
N ALA A 88 19.07 18.64 -3.21
CA ALA A 88 20.31 17.92 -3.44
C ALA A 88 21.56 18.82 -3.43
N GLY A 89 21.40 20.11 -3.74
CA GLY A 89 22.48 21.10 -3.70
C GLY A 89 22.86 21.60 -2.30
N LEU A 90 22.12 21.22 -1.25
CA LEU A 90 22.42 21.62 0.12
C LEU A 90 23.55 20.78 0.70
N ASP A 91 24.34 21.38 1.61
CA ASP A 91 25.32 20.66 2.41
C ASP A 91 24.61 19.70 3.41
N PRO A 92 24.81 18.37 3.30
CA PRO A 92 24.17 17.40 4.19
C PRO A 92 24.59 17.49 5.66
N MET A 93 25.67 18.22 5.96
CA MET A 93 26.13 18.49 7.33
C MET A 93 25.49 19.74 7.93
N SER A 94 24.85 20.57 7.10
CA SER A 94 24.32 21.88 7.48
C SER A 94 22.79 21.97 7.26
N PHE A 95 22.09 20.84 7.24
CA PHE A 95 20.64 20.85 7.10
C PHE A 95 19.96 21.64 8.23
N PRO A 96 18.96 22.48 7.92
CA PRO A 96 18.17 23.16 8.93
C PRO A 96 17.45 22.15 9.83
N LEU A 97 17.33 22.50 11.12
CA LEU A 97 16.49 21.74 12.04
C LEU A 97 15.02 21.95 11.69
N LEU A 98 14.33 20.87 11.30
CA LEU A 98 12.91 20.90 10.99
C LEU A 98 12.11 20.08 12.01
N PRO A 99 11.12 20.67 12.67
CA PRO A 99 10.23 19.92 13.55
C PRO A 99 9.58 18.73 12.83
N GLY A 100 9.84 17.52 13.31
CA GLY A 100 9.32 16.26 12.75
C GLY A 100 10.05 15.74 11.50
N VAL A 101 11.12 16.39 11.06
CA VAL A 101 11.99 15.92 9.97
C VAL A 101 13.44 16.05 10.41
N GLY A 102 13.99 14.98 10.99
CA GLY A 102 15.38 14.96 11.44
C GLY A 102 16.39 15.04 10.29
N PRO A 103 17.64 15.43 10.58
CA PRO A 103 18.69 15.61 9.58
C PRO A 103 18.99 14.32 8.80
N ASP A 104 18.95 13.15 9.45
CA ASP A 104 19.15 11.86 8.76
C ASP A 104 18.05 11.56 7.75
N ARG A 105 16.82 12.02 8.01
CA ARG A 105 15.71 11.87 7.06
C ARG A 105 15.91 12.76 5.82
N LEU A 106 16.41 13.99 6.00
CA LEU A 106 16.77 14.88 4.89
C LEU A 106 17.92 14.32 4.08
N ARG A 107 18.96 13.77 4.74
CA ARG A 107 20.08 13.10 4.07
C ARG A 107 19.60 11.94 3.20
N ARG A 108 18.69 11.11 3.72
CA ARG A 108 18.07 10.03 2.93
C ARG A 108 17.29 10.55 1.73
N PHE A 109 16.62 11.69 1.83
CA PHE A 109 15.94 12.26 0.66
C PHE A 109 16.91 12.70 -0.43
N VAL A 110 17.99 13.39 -0.06
CA VAL A 110 19.05 13.79 -1.01
C VAL A 110 19.71 12.57 -1.67
N GLU A 111 20.07 11.56 -0.87
CA GLU A 111 20.69 10.34 -1.39
C GLU A 111 19.75 9.58 -2.33
N ARG A 112 18.46 9.47 -1.98
CA ARG A 112 17.44 8.85 -2.84
C ARG A 112 17.29 9.59 -4.15
N ASP A 113 17.29 10.93 -4.14
CA ASP A 113 17.21 11.70 -5.37
C ASP A 113 18.40 11.44 -6.30
N GLY A 114 19.63 11.49 -5.77
CA GLY A 114 20.82 11.17 -6.56
C GLY A 114 20.70 9.80 -7.24
N ARG A 115 20.14 8.81 -6.54
CA ARG A 115 19.84 7.49 -7.12
C ARG A 115 18.66 7.51 -8.10
N ILE A 116 17.61 8.29 -7.87
CA ILE A 116 16.48 8.46 -8.81
C ILE A 116 16.95 9.14 -10.11
N SER A 117 18.00 9.95 -10.06
CA SER A 117 18.60 10.58 -11.23
C SER A 117 19.49 9.61 -12.03
N ASP A 118 20.11 8.63 -11.37
CA ASP A 118 20.86 7.55 -12.01
C ASP A 118 19.92 6.43 -12.52
N PRO A 119 19.84 6.17 -13.83
CA PRO A 119 19.00 5.10 -14.39
C PRO A 119 19.54 3.69 -14.11
N THR A 120 20.81 3.56 -13.70
CA THR A 120 21.45 2.27 -13.37
C THR A 120 21.37 1.93 -11.88
N ALA A 121 20.97 2.90 -11.04
CA ALA A 121 20.88 2.69 -9.60
C ALA A 121 19.74 1.74 -9.25
N GLY A 122 20.10 0.66 -8.55
CA GLY A 122 19.17 -0.25 -7.87
C GLY A 122 18.90 0.15 -6.41
N PRO A 123 18.12 -0.66 -5.68
CA PRO A 123 17.97 -0.51 -4.24
C PRO A 123 19.27 -0.84 -3.51
N ILE A 124 19.42 -0.33 -2.28
CA ILE A 124 20.56 -0.61 -1.40
C ILE A 124 20.10 -0.97 0.01
N VAL A 125 20.93 -1.75 0.68
CA VAL A 125 20.81 -2.06 2.10
C VAL A 125 21.51 -0.99 2.94
N ARG A 126 20.81 -0.44 3.92
CA ARG A 126 21.37 0.45 4.97
C ARG A 126 21.64 -0.30 6.26
N MET A 127 20.74 -1.22 6.58
CA MET A 127 20.84 -2.13 7.72
C MET A 127 20.37 -3.50 7.23
N PRO A 128 20.95 -4.61 7.69
CA PRO A 128 20.51 -5.94 7.28
C PRO A 128 19.00 -6.13 7.51
N PRO A 129 18.21 -6.51 6.48
CA PRO A 129 16.79 -6.81 6.63
C PRO A 129 16.51 -7.91 7.66
N ASN A 130 17.39 -8.92 7.77
CA ASN A 130 17.25 -10.06 8.69
C ASN A 130 15.86 -10.72 8.60
N LEU A 131 15.41 -11.00 7.38
CA LEU A 131 14.10 -11.63 7.19
C LEU A 131 14.08 -13.05 7.78
N PRO A 132 13.00 -13.45 8.48
CA PRO A 132 12.81 -14.83 8.90
C PRO A 132 12.79 -15.77 7.69
N ARG A 133 13.45 -16.92 7.80
CA ARG A 133 13.43 -17.99 6.80
C ARG A 133 12.70 -19.22 7.34
N PRO A 134 11.36 -19.14 7.47
CA PRO A 134 10.57 -20.21 8.05
C PRO A 134 10.53 -21.43 7.11
N GLY A 135 10.39 -22.64 7.67
CA GLY A 135 10.06 -23.82 6.86
C GLY A 135 8.66 -23.77 6.25
N HIS A 136 7.78 -22.93 6.81
CA HIS A 136 6.42 -22.66 6.33
C HIS A 136 6.07 -21.19 6.56
N GLY A 137 6.02 -20.41 5.47
CA GLY A 137 5.52 -19.03 5.44
C GLY A 137 4.06 -18.96 4.98
N ILE A 138 3.31 -17.97 5.48
CA ILE A 138 1.97 -17.64 4.99
C ILE A 138 1.87 -16.12 4.82
N ASP A 139 1.86 -15.67 3.58
CA ASP A 139 1.50 -14.30 3.24
C ASP A 139 -0.03 -14.15 3.27
N PHE A 140 -0.53 -12.99 3.70
CA PHE A 140 -1.96 -12.73 3.74
C PHE A 140 -2.32 -11.30 3.34
N ASP A 141 -3.48 -11.17 2.71
CA ASP A 141 -4.08 -9.91 2.28
C ASP A 141 -5.62 -10.01 2.36
N VAL A 142 -6.29 -8.86 2.32
CA VAL A 142 -7.74 -8.76 2.51
C VAL A 142 -8.36 -7.74 1.56
N GLU A 143 -9.50 -8.09 0.98
CA GLU A 143 -10.30 -7.14 0.19
C GLU A 143 -11.44 -6.56 1.02
N ALA A 144 -11.65 -5.25 0.88
CA ALA A 144 -12.66 -4.51 1.62
C ALA A 144 -13.50 -3.61 0.73
N ASP A 145 -14.78 -3.52 1.05
CA ASP A 145 -15.68 -2.49 0.54
C ASP A 145 -15.78 -1.38 1.60
N PRO A 146 -15.11 -0.23 1.40
CA PRO A 146 -15.11 0.85 2.38
C PRO A 146 -16.48 1.52 2.53
N LEU A 147 -17.36 1.42 1.54
CA LEU A 147 -18.67 2.06 1.53
C LEU A 147 -19.69 1.22 2.30
N ARG A 148 -19.67 -0.11 2.12
CA ARG A 148 -20.43 -1.05 2.98
C ARG A 148 -19.76 -1.28 4.33
N LYS A 149 -18.48 -0.93 4.47
CA LYS A 149 -17.63 -1.19 5.64
C LYS A 149 -17.49 -2.69 5.92
N LEU A 150 -17.38 -3.50 4.87
CA LEU A 150 -17.25 -4.95 4.95
C LEU A 150 -15.91 -5.42 4.36
N MET A 151 -15.41 -6.54 4.85
CA MET A 151 -14.28 -7.28 4.31
C MET A 151 -14.81 -8.58 3.72
N TYR A 152 -14.60 -8.78 2.43
CA TYR A 152 -15.28 -9.83 1.67
C TYR A 152 -14.33 -10.90 1.11
N VAL A 153 -13.01 -10.67 1.09
CA VAL A 153 -12.01 -11.70 0.79
C VAL A 153 -10.90 -11.72 1.83
N TYR A 154 -10.46 -12.93 2.18
CA TYR A 154 -9.28 -13.19 2.98
C TYR A 154 -8.36 -14.12 2.19
N GLY A 155 -7.31 -13.58 1.59
CA GLY A 155 -6.34 -14.32 0.80
C GLY A 155 -5.16 -14.81 1.62
N LEU A 156 -4.70 -16.03 1.32
CA LEU A 156 -3.62 -16.69 2.05
C LEU A 156 -2.73 -17.45 1.09
N TRP A 157 -1.44 -17.11 1.05
CA TRP A 157 -0.46 -17.76 0.21
C TRP A 157 0.53 -18.56 1.04
N HIS A 158 0.40 -19.88 0.99
CA HIS A 158 1.31 -20.78 1.68
C HIS A 158 2.57 -20.97 0.88
N VAL A 159 3.72 -20.77 1.51
CA VAL A 159 5.04 -21.06 0.95
C VAL A 159 5.68 -22.18 1.78
N VAL A 160 5.79 -23.38 1.19
CA VAL A 160 6.40 -24.56 1.83
C VAL A 160 7.43 -25.17 0.88
N GLY A 161 8.70 -25.18 1.26
CA GLY A 161 9.76 -25.75 0.42
C GLY A 161 9.91 -25.06 -0.95
N GLY A 162 9.50 -23.80 -1.07
CA GLY A 162 9.50 -23.04 -2.33
C GLY A 162 8.25 -23.24 -3.19
N GLU A 163 7.32 -24.11 -2.79
CA GLU A 163 6.04 -24.29 -3.48
C GLU A 163 4.96 -23.40 -2.88
N GLY A 164 4.26 -22.69 -3.75
CA GLY A 164 3.18 -21.77 -3.42
C GLY A 164 1.81 -22.44 -3.53
N ARG A 165 0.94 -22.21 -2.54
CA ARG A 165 -0.46 -22.63 -2.59
C ARG A 165 -1.39 -21.55 -2.06
N PHE A 166 -2.34 -21.15 -2.89
CA PHE A 166 -3.39 -20.21 -2.52
C PHE A 166 -4.53 -20.90 -1.76
N VAL A 167 -5.00 -20.23 -0.72
CA VAL A 167 -6.22 -20.52 0.03
C VAL A 167 -6.94 -19.19 0.22
N HIS A 168 -8.27 -19.19 0.15
CA HIS A 168 -9.05 -17.99 0.40
C HIS A 168 -10.35 -18.32 1.14
N PHE A 169 -10.92 -17.30 1.78
CA PHE A 169 -12.27 -17.30 2.35
C PHE A 169 -13.02 -16.10 1.81
N PHE A 170 -14.29 -16.27 1.47
CA PHE A 170 -15.11 -15.27 0.79
C PHE A 170 -16.42 -15.07 1.54
N ALA A 171 -16.86 -13.82 1.70
CA ALA A 171 -18.16 -13.51 2.29
C ALA A 171 -19.27 -13.79 1.25
N GLU A 172 -20.02 -14.88 1.42
CA GLU A 172 -21.07 -15.29 0.46
C GLU A 172 -22.23 -14.29 0.37
N THR A 173 -22.41 -13.45 1.40
CA THR A 173 -23.40 -12.37 1.42
C THR A 173 -22.73 -11.03 1.71
N ALA A 174 -23.22 -9.97 1.05
CA ALA A 174 -22.73 -8.60 1.21
C ALA A 174 -23.31 -7.90 2.45
N ASP A 175 -23.29 -8.59 3.58
CA ASP A 175 -23.75 -8.13 4.88
C ASP A 175 -22.84 -8.60 6.03
N GLU A 176 -23.21 -8.24 7.25
CA GLU A 176 -22.44 -8.56 8.45
C GLU A 176 -22.35 -10.07 8.70
N ALA A 177 -23.35 -10.86 8.30
CA ALA A 177 -23.36 -12.31 8.49
C ALA A 177 -22.34 -13.01 7.58
N GLY A 178 -22.29 -12.62 6.30
CA GLY A 178 -21.31 -13.15 5.35
C GLY A 178 -19.87 -12.81 5.75
N GLU A 179 -19.63 -11.56 6.18
CA GLU A 179 -18.32 -11.16 6.70
C GLU A 179 -17.94 -11.97 7.95
N HIS A 180 -18.88 -12.16 8.88
CA HIS A 180 -18.65 -12.94 10.09
C HIS A 180 -18.20 -14.38 9.77
N GLU A 181 -18.89 -15.05 8.86
CA GLU A 181 -18.59 -16.43 8.45
C GLU A 181 -17.19 -16.54 7.81
N ALA A 182 -16.90 -15.70 6.81
CA ALA A 182 -15.60 -15.69 6.15
C ALA A 182 -14.45 -15.35 7.13
N PHE A 183 -14.68 -14.39 8.03
CA PHE A 183 -13.70 -14.06 9.07
C PHE A 183 -13.47 -15.24 10.03
N ALA A 184 -14.53 -15.95 10.42
CA ALA A 184 -14.41 -17.11 11.31
C ALA A 184 -13.60 -18.24 10.66
N GLU A 185 -13.76 -18.47 9.37
CA GLU A 185 -12.95 -19.44 8.63
C GLU A 185 -11.48 -19.02 8.55
N ALA A 186 -11.19 -17.75 8.23
CA ALA A 186 -9.84 -17.21 8.23
C ALA A 186 -9.15 -17.36 9.60
N ILE A 187 -9.88 -17.12 10.69
CA ILE A 187 -9.40 -17.32 12.06
C ILE A 187 -9.18 -18.80 12.38
N SER A 188 -10.06 -19.70 11.92
CA SER A 188 -9.90 -21.14 12.07
C SER A 188 -8.63 -21.63 11.36
N HIS A 189 -8.38 -21.12 10.16
CA HIS A 189 -7.19 -21.42 9.39
C HIS A 189 -5.93 -20.92 10.08
N PHE A 190 -5.94 -19.70 10.62
CA PHE A 190 -4.84 -19.21 11.45
C PHE A 190 -4.54 -20.15 12.62
N ARG A 191 -5.57 -20.63 13.33
CA ARG A 191 -5.39 -21.55 14.48
C ARG A 191 -4.74 -22.87 14.06
N LYS A 192 -5.15 -23.40 12.90
CA LYS A 192 -4.59 -24.62 12.31
C LYS A 192 -3.10 -24.44 11.99
N TYR A 193 -2.71 -23.30 11.43
CA TYR A 193 -1.34 -23.00 11.02
C TYR A 193 -0.61 -22.03 11.96
N ARG A 194 -0.91 -22.10 13.26
CA ARG A 194 -0.27 -21.22 14.26
C ARG A 194 1.26 -21.37 14.35
N ASN A 195 1.82 -22.47 13.86
CA ASN A 195 3.27 -22.66 13.85
C ASN A 195 3.95 -22.15 12.56
N ALA A 196 3.18 -21.71 11.57
CA ALA A 196 3.71 -21.01 10.41
C ALA A 196 4.12 -19.58 10.79
N HIS A 197 5.00 -19.00 9.98
CA HIS A 197 5.38 -17.60 10.07
C HIS A 197 4.55 -16.77 9.10
N TRP A 198 3.92 -15.70 9.58
CA TRP A 198 2.97 -14.89 8.82
C TRP A 198 3.66 -13.66 8.24
N VAL A 199 3.21 -13.19 7.08
CA VAL A 199 3.83 -12.06 6.38
C VAL A 199 2.74 -11.20 5.76
N HIS A 200 2.91 -9.88 5.79
CA HIS A 200 1.97 -8.93 5.18
C HIS A 200 2.63 -7.60 4.78
N TYR A 201 1.87 -6.75 4.09
CA TYR A 201 2.28 -5.44 3.60
C TYR A 201 1.05 -4.51 3.48
N SER A 202 0.65 -3.79 4.52
CA SER A 202 1.45 -3.23 5.62
C SER A 202 0.60 -3.05 6.90
N ALA A 203 0.82 -2.00 7.70
CA ALA A 203 0.03 -1.71 8.90
C ALA A 203 -1.51 -1.68 8.70
N TYR A 204 -1.99 -1.61 7.45
CA TYR A 204 -3.40 -1.73 7.10
C TYR A 204 -4.00 -3.05 7.60
N GLU A 205 -3.41 -4.21 7.28
CA GLU A 205 -4.00 -5.50 7.65
C GLU A 205 -4.12 -5.66 9.17
N ARG A 206 -3.13 -5.18 9.94
CA ARG A 206 -3.21 -5.14 11.42
C ARG A 206 -4.39 -4.30 11.91
N THR A 207 -4.63 -3.17 11.25
CA THR A 207 -5.75 -2.28 11.58
C THR A 207 -7.08 -2.92 11.19
N ALA A 208 -7.13 -3.57 10.04
CA ALA A 208 -8.31 -4.24 9.50
C ALA A 208 -8.74 -5.43 10.38
N TYR A 209 -7.80 -6.30 10.77
CA TYR A 209 -8.08 -7.43 11.68
C TYR A 209 -8.53 -6.97 13.08
N ARG A 210 -8.00 -5.86 13.59
CA ARG A 210 -8.49 -5.26 14.85
C ARG A 210 -9.91 -4.70 14.70
N ALA A 211 -10.21 -4.05 13.57
CA ALA A 211 -11.56 -3.56 13.29
C ALA A 211 -12.56 -4.72 13.15
N LEU A 212 -12.18 -5.81 12.49
CA LEU A 212 -12.99 -7.04 12.41
C LEU A 212 -13.26 -7.63 13.79
N GLN A 213 -12.25 -7.71 14.64
CA GLN A 213 -12.40 -8.24 15.99
C GLN A 213 -13.33 -7.39 16.87
N GLN A 214 -13.35 -6.07 16.68
CA GLN A 214 -14.30 -5.19 17.37
C GLN A 214 -15.75 -5.38 16.90
N ARG A 215 -15.94 -5.66 15.60
CA ARG A 215 -17.27 -5.89 15.00
C ARG A 215 -17.80 -7.29 15.29
N HIS A 216 -16.90 -8.28 15.30
CA HIS A 216 -17.20 -9.70 15.49
C HIS A 216 -16.53 -10.28 16.75
N PRO A 217 -16.85 -9.78 17.96
CA PRO A 217 -16.16 -10.18 19.19
C PRO A 217 -16.34 -11.67 19.53
N MET A 218 -17.41 -12.31 19.03
CA MET A 218 -17.70 -13.73 19.25
C MET A 218 -16.82 -14.68 18.42
N VAL A 219 -16.19 -14.19 17.34
CA VAL A 219 -15.29 -15.00 16.50
C VAL A 219 -13.97 -15.27 17.23
N ARG A 220 -13.51 -14.30 18.03
CA ARG A 220 -12.29 -14.42 18.82
C ARG A 220 -12.14 -13.35 19.91
N GLU A 221 -11.55 -13.77 21.03
CA GLU A 221 -11.05 -12.87 22.08
C GLU A 221 -9.88 -11.99 21.60
N VAL A 222 -9.83 -10.76 22.12
CA VAL A 222 -8.88 -9.67 21.76
C VAL A 222 -7.42 -10.14 21.78
N GLU A 223 -7.05 -10.85 22.84
CA GLU A 223 -5.66 -11.26 23.13
C GLU A 223 -5.11 -12.19 22.04
N GLN A 224 -5.99 -12.86 21.29
CA GLN A 224 -5.57 -13.83 20.29
C GLN A 224 -5.34 -13.23 18.90
N ILE A 225 -5.89 -12.04 18.59
CA ILE A 225 -5.53 -11.30 17.37
C ILE A 225 -4.13 -10.71 17.52
N ASP A 226 -3.80 -10.13 18.68
CA ASP A 226 -2.46 -9.62 18.93
C ASP A 226 -1.39 -10.73 18.86
N LEU A 227 -1.75 -11.98 19.19
CA LEU A 227 -0.88 -13.15 18.96
C LEU A 227 -0.69 -13.51 17.47
N ILE A 228 -1.64 -13.19 16.59
CA ILE A 228 -1.46 -13.33 15.12
C ILE A 228 -0.38 -12.35 14.66
N ILE A 229 -0.53 -11.09 15.04
CA ILE A 229 0.28 -9.97 14.55
C ILE A 229 1.48 -9.65 15.46
N ALA A 230 1.83 -10.58 16.35
CA ALA A 230 3.01 -10.49 17.20
C ALA A 230 4.27 -10.54 16.33
N ALA A 231 5.23 -9.67 16.61
CA ALA A 231 6.42 -9.49 15.77
C ALA A 231 7.27 -10.77 15.63
N GLU A 232 7.21 -11.67 16.62
CA GLU A 232 7.91 -12.94 16.62
C GLU A 232 7.30 -13.98 15.67
N ARG A 233 6.06 -13.75 15.22
CA ARG A 233 5.28 -14.69 14.39
C ARG A 233 4.78 -14.09 13.08
N CYS A 234 4.85 -12.76 12.95
CA CYS A 234 4.31 -12.02 11.83
C CYS A 234 5.25 -10.89 11.44
N THR A 235 5.63 -10.84 10.17
CA THR A 235 6.52 -9.82 9.61
C THR A 235 5.72 -8.85 8.74
N ASP A 236 5.75 -7.57 9.13
CA ASP A 236 5.36 -6.46 8.27
C ASP A 236 6.57 -6.05 7.42
N LEU A 237 6.47 -6.24 6.11
CA LEU A 237 7.57 -5.98 5.18
C LEU A 237 7.79 -4.48 4.92
N TYR A 238 6.76 -3.64 5.09
CA TYR A 238 6.85 -2.21 4.77
C TYR A 238 7.85 -1.45 5.67
N PRO A 239 7.85 -1.61 7.00
CA PRO A 239 8.87 -1.02 7.88
C PRO A 239 10.29 -1.44 7.48
N ILE A 240 10.49 -2.70 7.09
CA ILE A 240 11.80 -3.22 6.68
C ILE A 240 12.26 -2.47 5.43
N ILE A 241 11.43 -2.38 4.38
CA ILE A 241 11.77 -1.57 3.20
C ILE A 241 12.08 -0.12 3.60
N ALA A 242 11.16 0.53 4.32
CA ALA A 242 11.24 1.96 4.57
C ALA A 242 12.41 2.38 5.48
N GLN A 243 12.86 1.49 6.36
CA GLN A 243 13.86 1.77 7.38
C GLN A 243 15.23 1.14 7.08
N HIS A 244 15.25 -0.08 6.54
CA HIS A 244 16.48 -0.85 6.36
C HIS A 244 17.06 -0.72 4.95
N THR A 245 16.29 -0.20 3.99
CA THR A 245 16.71 -0.09 2.59
C THR A 245 16.43 1.30 2.03
N ASP A 246 17.06 1.61 0.89
CA ASP A 246 16.71 2.76 0.07
C ASP A 246 16.52 2.33 -1.38
N TRP A 247 15.28 2.48 -1.86
CA TRP A 247 14.90 2.18 -3.23
C TRP A 247 14.77 3.48 -4.02
N PRO A 248 15.27 3.54 -5.26
CA PRO A 248 15.14 4.71 -6.12
C PRO A 248 13.77 4.71 -6.83
N LEU A 249 12.73 4.74 -6.01
CA LEU A 249 11.32 4.75 -6.40
C LEU A 249 10.65 5.99 -5.78
N SER A 250 9.59 6.46 -6.42
CA SER A 250 8.77 7.58 -5.90
C SER A 250 7.78 7.14 -4.82
N SER A 251 7.56 5.84 -4.66
CA SER A 251 6.65 5.26 -3.68
C SER A 251 7.19 3.91 -3.22
N TYR A 252 7.01 3.60 -1.94
CA TYR A 252 7.20 2.26 -1.37
C TYR A 252 5.84 1.60 -1.13
N GLY A 253 4.82 1.89 -1.95
CA GLY A 253 3.63 1.05 -2.01
C GLY A 253 3.97 -0.29 -2.67
N ILE A 254 3.31 -1.37 -2.26
CA ILE A 254 3.67 -2.74 -2.68
C ILE A 254 3.72 -2.89 -4.20
N LYS A 255 2.68 -2.44 -4.91
CA LYS A 255 2.60 -2.46 -6.38
C LYS A 255 3.74 -1.68 -7.06
N SER A 256 4.27 -0.64 -6.42
CA SER A 256 5.43 0.09 -6.95
C SER A 256 6.73 -0.69 -6.78
N VAL A 257 6.88 -1.42 -5.68
CA VAL A 257 8.08 -2.23 -5.38
C VAL A 257 8.07 -3.48 -6.23
N VAL A 258 6.97 -4.23 -6.21
CA VAL A 258 6.81 -5.52 -6.90
C VAL A 258 6.94 -5.37 -8.42
N ARG A 259 6.35 -4.33 -9.01
CA ARG A 259 6.57 -3.97 -10.42
C ARG A 259 8.04 -3.68 -10.71
N ALA A 260 8.71 -2.99 -9.80
CA ALA A 260 10.13 -2.70 -9.96
C ALA A 260 10.99 -3.96 -9.83
N CYS A 261 10.51 -4.99 -9.14
CA CYS A 261 11.13 -6.32 -9.08
C CYS A 261 10.78 -7.22 -10.28
N GLY A 262 10.08 -6.71 -11.30
CA GLY A 262 9.80 -7.44 -12.54
C GLY A 262 8.57 -8.34 -12.50
N PHE A 263 7.73 -8.23 -11.47
CA PHE A 263 6.44 -8.92 -11.43
C PHE A 263 5.41 -8.22 -12.32
N GLU A 264 4.61 -9.02 -13.00
CA GLU A 264 3.51 -8.60 -13.86
C GLU A 264 2.23 -9.27 -13.38
N TRP A 265 1.21 -8.48 -13.07
CA TRP A 265 -0.12 -8.97 -12.74
C TRP A 265 -0.83 -9.46 -14.00
N GLU A 266 -1.76 -10.40 -13.86
CA GLU A 266 -2.63 -10.81 -14.96
C GLU A 266 -3.54 -9.63 -15.40
N ASP A 267 -3.98 -8.81 -14.44
CA ASP A 267 -4.81 -7.63 -14.67
C ASP A 267 -4.00 -6.42 -15.20
N ALA A 268 -4.55 -5.77 -16.23
CA ALA A 268 -3.94 -4.58 -16.83
C ALA A 268 -3.95 -3.35 -15.89
N ASP A 269 -4.94 -3.25 -15.00
CA ASP A 269 -4.99 -2.23 -13.94
C ASP A 269 -5.37 -2.89 -12.62
N PRO A 270 -4.38 -3.37 -11.85
CA PRO A 270 -4.64 -4.05 -10.58
C PRO A 270 -4.96 -3.02 -9.48
N GLY A 271 -5.70 -1.96 -9.76
CA GLY A 271 -6.04 -0.95 -8.77
C GLY A 271 -7.15 -1.41 -7.83
N SER A 272 -7.03 -1.13 -6.53
CA SER A 272 -8.06 -1.46 -5.52
C SER A 272 -9.44 -0.86 -5.83
N ALA A 273 -9.51 0.20 -6.65
CA ALA A 273 -10.77 0.78 -7.11
C ALA A 273 -11.56 -0.18 -8.00
N ASN A 274 -10.88 -0.97 -8.84
CA ASN A 274 -11.53 -1.89 -9.76
C ASN A 274 -12.17 -3.05 -8.99
N CYS A 275 -11.52 -3.52 -7.92
CA CYS A 275 -12.07 -4.56 -7.05
C CYS A 275 -13.40 -4.14 -6.40
N ILE A 276 -13.54 -2.86 -6.01
CA ILE A 276 -14.81 -2.32 -5.49
C ILE A 276 -15.91 -2.33 -6.56
N GLU A 277 -15.59 -1.99 -7.80
CA GLU A 277 -16.54 -2.02 -8.91
C GLU A 277 -16.98 -3.45 -9.25
N TRP A 278 -16.03 -4.40 -9.32
CA TRP A 278 -16.34 -5.81 -9.55
C TRP A 278 -17.20 -6.40 -8.43
N TYR A 279 -16.92 -6.03 -7.18
CA TYR A 279 -17.72 -6.47 -6.05
C TYR A 279 -19.13 -5.88 -6.06
N GLU A 280 -19.31 -4.60 -6.42
CA GLU A 280 -20.65 -4.03 -6.64
C GLU A 280 -21.40 -4.83 -7.71
N GLY A 281 -20.74 -5.11 -8.85
CA GLY A 281 -21.32 -5.91 -9.92
C GLY A 281 -21.71 -7.32 -9.46
N LEU A 282 -20.87 -7.98 -8.66
CA LEU A 282 -21.15 -9.28 -8.08
C LEU A 282 -22.40 -9.22 -7.18
N VAL A 283 -22.50 -8.22 -6.31
CA VAL A 283 -23.65 -8.05 -5.41
C VAL A 283 -24.95 -7.78 -6.18
N GLU A 284 -24.88 -7.06 -7.30
CA GLU A 284 -26.05 -6.75 -8.11
C GLU A 284 -26.52 -7.92 -8.99
N THR A 285 -25.60 -8.78 -9.43
CA THR A 285 -25.87 -9.77 -10.49
C THR A 285 -25.70 -11.23 -10.07
N ASP A 286 -25.04 -11.49 -8.94
CA ASP A 286 -24.60 -12.83 -8.51
C ASP A 286 -23.76 -13.57 -9.57
N ASP A 287 -23.01 -12.82 -10.38
CA ASP A 287 -22.17 -13.38 -11.46
C ASP A 287 -20.90 -14.03 -10.90
N THR A 288 -20.86 -15.36 -10.97
CA THR A 288 -19.71 -16.18 -10.55
C THR A 288 -18.41 -15.81 -11.26
N ALA A 289 -18.45 -15.26 -12.49
CA ALA A 289 -17.24 -14.84 -13.18
C ALA A 289 -16.58 -13.61 -12.51
N LEU A 290 -17.38 -12.69 -11.96
CA LEU A 290 -16.87 -11.56 -11.17
C LEU A 290 -16.24 -12.05 -9.87
N ARG A 291 -16.87 -13.03 -9.22
CA ARG A 291 -16.31 -13.66 -8.02
C ARG A 291 -14.95 -14.31 -8.31
N ASP A 292 -14.87 -15.12 -9.35
CA ASP A 292 -13.61 -15.78 -9.74
C ASP A 292 -12.52 -14.75 -10.07
N HIS A 293 -12.88 -13.65 -10.72
CA HIS A 293 -11.97 -12.56 -11.03
C HIS A 293 -11.46 -11.85 -9.77
N ILE A 294 -12.34 -11.51 -8.83
CA ILE A 294 -11.96 -10.92 -7.52
C ILE A 294 -11.01 -11.84 -6.76
N VAL A 295 -11.28 -13.15 -6.74
CA VAL A 295 -10.44 -14.15 -6.05
C VAL A 295 -9.08 -14.27 -6.73
N ALA A 296 -9.01 -14.25 -8.06
CA ALA A 296 -7.76 -14.25 -8.82
C ALA A 296 -6.94 -12.96 -8.57
N HIS A 297 -7.60 -11.81 -8.53
CA HIS A 297 -6.97 -10.54 -8.20
C HIS A 297 -6.34 -10.57 -6.81
N ASN A 298 -7.10 -11.00 -5.80
CA ASN A 298 -6.59 -11.08 -4.43
C ASN A 298 -5.45 -12.09 -4.31
N ARG A 299 -5.48 -13.21 -5.05
CA ARG A 299 -4.34 -14.15 -5.11
C ARG A 299 -3.07 -13.44 -5.55
N ASP A 300 -3.11 -12.65 -6.61
CA ASP A 300 -1.95 -11.92 -7.11
C ASP A 300 -1.48 -10.88 -6.08
N ASP A 301 -2.39 -10.16 -5.43
CA ASP A 301 -2.08 -9.19 -4.36
C ASP A 301 -1.45 -9.85 -3.11
N VAL A 302 -1.81 -11.10 -2.77
CA VAL A 302 -1.11 -11.83 -1.69
C VAL A 302 0.31 -12.24 -2.13
N ILE A 303 0.47 -12.68 -3.39
CA ILE A 303 1.78 -13.07 -3.96
C ILE A 303 2.75 -11.89 -3.99
N ASP A 304 2.25 -10.66 -4.16
CA ASP A 304 3.07 -9.45 -4.10
C ASP A 304 3.97 -9.42 -2.83
N SER A 305 3.46 -9.86 -1.68
CA SER A 305 4.23 -9.88 -0.42
C SER A 305 5.38 -10.88 -0.48
N GLN A 306 5.17 -12.05 -1.08
CA GLN A 306 6.25 -13.02 -1.33
C GLN A 306 7.31 -12.42 -2.25
N VAL A 307 6.91 -11.74 -3.34
CA VAL A 307 7.85 -11.10 -4.27
C VAL A 307 8.71 -10.06 -3.56
N VAL A 308 8.12 -9.27 -2.65
CA VAL A 308 8.88 -8.34 -1.82
C VAL A 308 9.86 -9.07 -0.91
N GLY A 309 9.42 -10.14 -0.24
CA GLY A 309 10.26 -10.95 0.64
C GLY A 309 11.47 -11.54 -0.09
N ASP A 310 11.24 -12.16 -1.24
CA ASP A 310 12.27 -12.76 -2.09
C ASP A 310 13.26 -11.69 -2.59
N ALA A 311 12.74 -10.52 -3.00
CA ALA A 311 13.55 -9.40 -3.46
C ALA A 311 14.44 -8.80 -2.35
N LEU A 312 13.94 -8.75 -1.10
CA LEU A 312 14.74 -8.34 0.05
C LEU A 312 15.81 -9.37 0.41
N ASP A 313 15.52 -10.67 0.33
CA ASP A 313 16.50 -11.73 0.56
C ASP A 313 17.59 -11.73 -0.52
N GLU A 314 17.23 -11.55 -1.79
CA GLU A 314 18.20 -11.38 -2.90
C GLU A 314 19.09 -10.15 -2.68
N LEU A 315 18.48 -9.02 -2.30
CA LEU A 315 19.20 -7.78 -2.03
C LEU A 315 20.16 -7.93 -0.83
N GLU A 316 19.75 -8.62 0.23
CA GLU A 316 20.58 -8.89 1.40
C GLU A 316 21.75 -9.83 1.08
N THR A 317 21.52 -10.85 0.25
CA THR A 317 22.52 -11.89 -0.04
C THR A 317 23.48 -11.52 -1.16
N THR A 318 23.01 -10.81 -2.19
CA THR A 318 23.80 -10.50 -3.40
C THR A 318 24.18 -9.02 -3.52
N GLY A 319 23.52 -8.14 -2.75
CA GLY A 319 23.69 -6.69 -2.86
C GLY A 319 22.94 -6.06 -4.04
N MET A 320 22.17 -6.84 -4.80
CA MET A 320 21.37 -6.38 -5.93
C MET A 320 20.09 -7.22 -6.09
N ILE A 321 19.21 -6.79 -7.00
CA ILE A 321 18.02 -7.54 -7.41
C ILE A 321 18.09 -7.65 -8.93
N ALA A 322 18.29 -8.85 -9.46
CA ALA A 322 18.60 -9.06 -10.88
C ALA A 322 17.49 -8.54 -11.81
N ALA A 323 16.23 -8.77 -11.40
CA ALA A 323 15.05 -8.33 -12.11
C ALA A 323 14.72 -6.84 -11.89
N PHE A 324 15.49 -6.11 -11.09
CA PHE A 324 15.13 -4.72 -10.76
C PHE A 324 15.12 -3.82 -11.99
N ARG A 325 13.97 -3.24 -12.30
CA ARG A 325 13.78 -2.26 -13.37
C ARG A 325 12.97 -1.09 -12.82
N ARG A 326 13.46 0.13 -13.02
CA ARG A 326 12.67 1.31 -12.64
C ARG A 326 11.46 1.42 -13.57
N PRO A 327 10.23 1.60 -13.05
CA PRO A 327 9.08 1.94 -13.88
C PRO A 327 9.37 3.21 -14.70
N ALA A 328 8.94 3.25 -15.97
CA ALA A 328 9.15 4.40 -16.82
C ALA A 328 8.64 5.71 -16.15
N LYS A 329 9.37 6.81 -16.35
CA LYS A 329 9.04 8.14 -15.80
C LYS A 329 7.68 8.61 -16.32
#